data_AF-A0A9E1JS49-F1
#
_entry.id   AF-A0A9E1JS49-F1
#
_cell.length_a   1.000
_cell.length_b   1.000
_cell.length_c   1.000
_cell.angle_alpha   90.00
_cell.angle_beta   90.00
_cell.angle_gamma   90.00
#
_symmetry.space_group_name_H-M   'P 1'
#
loop_
_entity.id
_entity.type
_entity.pdbx_description
1 polymer ?
#
loop_
_entity_poly.entity_id
_entity_poly.type
_entity_poly.pdbx_seq_one_letter_code
_entity_poly.pdbx_strand_id
1 'polypeptide(L)'
;AEGHGGFDGPEIRPASERCVGPNGGPMAPMVSWFYNANLQIVQTEDYVMMLSEMNHDARIIPLTQTRAGNTQALWQGNSIGHWDGDVLVVETTGFRPEQSWFAFRMSDQLQVTERFELVSEEEIRYSYTFTDPEIYTEAVTVEKNITRRAPGEELFEYACHEGNYSMASILAGARRQEADLLSASREQ
;
A
#
# COMPACT_ATOMS: atom_id res chain seq x y z
N ALA A 1 34.31 -1.94 -5.58
CA ALA A 1 33.18 -1.05 -5.90
C ALA A 1 32.24 -1.16 -4.71
N GLU A 2 32.32 -0.21 -3.79
CA GLU A 2 31.30 -0.13 -2.73
C GLU A 2 29.98 0.13 -3.44
N GLY A 3 29.05 -0.81 -3.33
CA GLY A 3 27.70 -0.64 -3.87
C GLY A 3 27.00 0.50 -3.13
N HIS A 4 25.99 1.08 -3.78
CA HIS A 4 25.11 2.06 -3.15
C HIS A 4 24.58 1.53 -1.80
N GLY A 5 24.76 2.31 -0.74
CA GLY A 5 24.15 2.11 0.57
C GLY A 5 22.64 2.36 0.55
N GLY A 6 21.98 2.06 1.67
CA GLY A 6 20.51 2.06 1.78
C GLY A 6 19.79 3.40 1.53
N PHE A 7 20.53 4.49 1.35
CA PHE A 7 19.98 5.83 1.13
C PHE A 7 20.66 6.60 -0.02
N ASP A 8 21.48 5.92 -0.82
CA ASP A 8 22.34 6.56 -1.83
C ASP A 8 21.61 6.87 -3.15
N GLY A 9 20.33 6.50 -3.25
CA GLY A 9 19.50 6.76 -4.43
C GLY A 9 18.01 6.71 -4.14
N PRO A 10 17.19 7.42 -4.94
CA PRO A 10 15.74 7.50 -4.72
C PRO A 10 15.05 6.13 -4.86
N GLU A 11 15.60 5.20 -5.65
CA GLU A 11 15.06 3.85 -5.84
C GLU A 11 15.36 2.90 -4.68
N ILE A 12 16.36 3.21 -3.84
CA ILE A 12 16.80 2.38 -2.71
C ILE A 12 16.06 2.77 -1.41
N ARG A 13 15.44 3.96 -1.39
CA ARG A 13 14.63 4.42 -0.26
C ARG A 13 13.54 3.39 0.07
N PRO A 14 13.22 3.19 1.37
CA PRO A 14 12.14 2.31 1.80
C PRO A 14 10.83 2.58 1.06
N ALA A 15 10.06 1.53 0.79
CA ALA A 15 8.78 1.61 0.08
C ALA A 15 7.84 2.68 0.68
N SER A 16 7.76 2.72 2.02
CA SER A 16 6.95 3.69 2.77
C SER A 16 7.30 5.16 2.46
N GLU A 17 8.58 5.48 2.27
CA GLU A 17 9.02 6.85 1.97
C GLU A 17 8.85 7.22 0.50
N ARG A 18 8.75 6.22 -0.36
CA ARG A 18 8.45 6.37 -1.78
C ARG A 18 6.95 6.40 -2.06
N CYS A 19 6.12 6.43 -1.02
CA CYS A 19 4.66 6.29 -1.08
C CYS A 19 4.21 5.06 -1.88
N VAL A 20 4.98 3.97 -1.83
CA VAL A 20 4.59 2.67 -2.39
C VAL A 20 4.46 1.65 -1.27
N GLY A 21 3.49 0.75 -1.34
CA GLY A 21 3.21 -0.20 -0.26
C GLY A 21 2.27 0.31 0.81
N PRO A 22 2.52 0.07 2.11
CA PRO A 22 1.53 0.32 3.16
C PRO A 22 1.11 1.80 3.22
N ASN A 23 1.91 2.69 2.64
CA ASN A 23 1.55 4.09 2.50
C ASN A 23 0.84 4.43 1.17
N GLY A 24 0.98 3.66 0.09
CA GLY A 24 0.52 4.07 -1.25
C GLY A 24 -1.00 4.13 -1.43
N GLY A 25 -1.75 3.34 -0.65
CA GLY A 25 -3.21 3.28 -0.70
C GLY A 25 -3.73 2.04 0.05
N PRO A 26 -5.02 1.65 -0.16
CA PRO A 26 -5.61 0.52 0.55
C PRO A 26 -5.04 -0.82 0.03
N MET A 27 -3.98 -1.30 0.69
CA MET A 27 -3.33 -2.59 0.42
C MET A 27 -4.17 -3.77 0.95
N ALA A 28 -3.94 -4.97 0.41
CA ALA A 28 -4.41 -6.23 1.00
C ALA A 28 -3.35 -6.85 1.95
N PRO A 29 -3.69 -7.20 3.20
CA PRO A 29 -4.93 -6.83 3.88
C PRO A 29 -4.94 -5.33 4.23
N MET A 30 -6.12 -4.77 4.41
CA MET A 30 -6.28 -3.38 4.82
C MET A 30 -5.89 -3.24 6.30
N VAL A 31 -4.60 -3.07 6.57
CA VAL A 31 -4.11 -2.82 7.92
C VAL A 31 -4.28 -1.34 8.21
N SER A 32 -5.14 -1.01 9.18
CA SER A 32 -5.31 0.38 9.62
C SER A 32 -4.08 0.79 10.43
N TRP A 33 -3.09 1.37 9.75
CA TRP A 33 -1.88 1.88 10.37
C TRP A 33 -1.77 3.39 10.17
N PHE A 34 -1.83 4.13 11.28
CA PHE A 34 -1.82 5.60 11.27
C PHE A 34 -2.90 6.21 10.33
N TYR A 35 -2.75 7.48 9.95
CA TYR A 35 -3.62 8.25 9.06
C TYR A 35 -4.02 7.48 7.78
N ASN A 36 -5.10 6.69 7.82
CA ASN A 36 -5.60 5.83 6.73
C ASN A 36 -6.99 5.24 7.05
N ALA A 37 -7.75 5.87 7.96
CA ALA A 37 -8.97 5.28 8.48
C ALA A 37 -10.18 5.43 7.54
N ASN A 38 -10.09 6.36 6.59
CA ASN A 38 -11.19 6.66 5.68
C ASN A 38 -10.97 5.95 4.33
N LEU A 39 -12.03 5.31 3.86
CA LEU A 39 -12.06 4.53 2.63
C LEU A 39 -13.29 4.92 1.82
N GLN A 40 -13.10 5.15 0.53
CA GLN A 40 -14.18 5.18 -0.45
C GLN A 40 -14.21 3.86 -1.21
N ILE A 41 -15.39 3.23 -1.26
CA ILE A 41 -15.64 2.02 -2.04
C ILE A 41 -16.62 2.37 -3.15
N VAL A 42 -16.24 2.08 -4.39
CA VAL A 42 -17.08 2.25 -5.58
C VAL A 42 -17.20 0.90 -6.27
N GLN A 43 -18.42 0.46 -6.51
CA GLN A 43 -18.69 -0.79 -7.22
C GLN A 43 -19.32 -0.49 -8.58
N THR A 44 -18.85 -1.20 -9.60
CA THR A 44 -19.50 -1.34 -10.91
C THR A 44 -19.90 -2.80 -11.12
N GLU A 45 -20.50 -3.12 -12.27
CA GLU A 45 -20.82 -4.50 -12.63
C GLU A 45 -19.58 -5.40 -12.65
N ASP A 46 -18.46 -4.88 -13.19
CA ASP A 46 -17.24 -5.67 -13.41
C ASP A 46 -16.11 -5.43 -12.40
N TYR A 47 -16.21 -4.43 -11.52
CA TYR A 47 -15.10 -4.01 -10.67
C TYR A 47 -15.57 -3.49 -9.31
N VAL A 48 -14.69 -3.62 -8.32
CA VAL A 48 -14.72 -2.86 -7.07
C VAL A 48 -13.45 -2.03 -6.99
N MET A 49 -13.60 -0.74 -6.78
CA MET A 49 -12.52 0.19 -6.55
C MET A 49 -12.52 0.61 -5.08
N MET A 50 -11.35 0.59 -4.46
CA MET A 50 -11.12 1.05 -3.10
C MET A 50 -10.08 2.18 -3.13
N LEU A 51 -10.41 3.29 -2.50
CA LEU A 51 -9.53 4.46 -2.37
C LEU A 51 -9.41 4.84 -0.90
N SER A 52 -8.18 4.88 -0.38
CA SER A 52 -7.88 5.40 0.97
C SER A 52 -7.74 6.92 0.89
N GLU A 53 -8.00 7.62 2.00
CA GLU A 53 -7.69 9.06 2.11
C GLU A 53 -6.21 9.32 1.85
N MET A 54 -5.31 8.50 2.43
CA MET A 54 -3.88 8.74 2.30
C MET A 54 -3.38 8.35 0.92
N ASN A 55 -2.61 9.25 0.31
CA ASN A 55 -2.06 9.13 -1.03
C ASN A 55 -3.16 8.89 -2.09
N HIS A 56 -2.77 8.47 -3.29
CA HIS A 56 -3.60 8.54 -4.49
C HIS A 56 -3.72 7.21 -5.23
N ASP A 57 -3.19 6.10 -4.69
CA ASP A 57 -3.34 4.81 -5.37
C ASP A 57 -4.72 4.22 -5.10
N ALA A 58 -5.50 4.07 -6.17
CA ALA A 58 -6.74 3.30 -6.15
C ALA A 58 -6.42 1.80 -6.30
N ARG A 59 -6.96 0.98 -5.40
CA ARG A 59 -6.95 -0.48 -5.57
C ARG A 59 -8.16 -0.88 -6.39
N ILE A 60 -7.91 -1.45 -7.58
CA ILE A 60 -8.94 -1.90 -8.51
C ILE A 60 -9.01 -3.42 -8.46
N ILE A 61 -10.18 -3.96 -8.14
CA ILE A 61 -10.45 -5.38 -7.95
C ILE A 61 -11.43 -5.81 -9.06
N PRO A 62 -10.98 -6.54 -10.08
CA PRO A 62 -11.87 -7.12 -11.07
C PRO A 62 -12.78 -8.17 -10.44
N LEU A 63 -14.08 -8.12 -10.74
CA LEU A 63 -15.06 -9.12 -10.35
C LEU A 63 -15.03 -10.28 -11.36
N THR A 64 -14.21 -11.29 -11.07
CA THR A 64 -13.94 -12.40 -11.98
C THR A 64 -13.45 -13.63 -11.21
N GLN A 65 -13.66 -14.79 -11.82
CA GLN A 65 -13.12 -16.07 -11.31
C GLN A 65 -11.71 -16.36 -11.83
N THR A 66 -11.24 -15.63 -12.86
CA THR A 66 -9.94 -15.88 -13.48
C THR A 66 -9.02 -14.69 -13.24
N ARG A 67 -7.93 -14.93 -12.51
CA ARG A 67 -6.88 -13.95 -12.32
C ARG A 67 -6.12 -13.72 -13.62
N ALA A 68 -5.91 -12.45 -13.97
CA ALA A 68 -5.06 -12.10 -15.10
C ALA A 68 -3.65 -12.66 -14.87
N GLY A 69 -3.11 -13.35 -15.88
CA GLY A 69 -1.74 -13.85 -15.84
C GLY A 69 -0.77 -12.68 -15.78
N ASN A 70 -0.25 -12.41 -14.59
CA ASN A 70 0.80 -11.42 -14.39
C ASN A 70 2.10 -12.14 -14.04
N THR A 71 3.15 -11.86 -14.80
CA THR A 71 4.49 -12.42 -14.57
C THR A 71 5.29 -11.57 -13.59
N GLN A 72 4.81 -10.39 -13.23
CA GLN A 72 5.50 -9.45 -12.35
C GLN A 72 4.72 -9.23 -11.05
N ALA A 73 5.44 -9.15 -9.95
CA ALA A 73 4.87 -8.75 -8.67
C ALA A 73 4.42 -7.29 -8.71
N LEU A 74 3.24 -7.02 -8.14
CA LEU A 74 2.61 -5.70 -8.10
C LEU A 74 2.69 -5.11 -6.70
N TRP A 75 2.77 -3.78 -6.62
CA TRP A 75 2.72 -3.09 -5.34
C TRP A 75 1.38 -3.35 -4.63
N GLN A 76 0.22 -3.22 -5.27
CA GLN A 76 -1.06 -3.54 -4.59
C GLN A 76 -1.43 -5.03 -4.66
N GLY A 77 -0.50 -5.89 -5.07
CA GLY A 77 -0.78 -7.28 -5.41
C GLY A 77 -1.71 -7.42 -6.62
N ASN A 78 -2.07 -8.66 -6.95
CA ASN A 78 -2.98 -9.01 -8.03
C ASN A 78 -4.27 -9.59 -7.43
N SER A 79 -5.29 -8.73 -7.30
CA SER A 79 -6.58 -9.07 -6.70
C SER A 79 -7.57 -9.61 -7.73
N ILE A 80 -8.42 -10.54 -7.30
CA ILE A 80 -9.71 -10.84 -7.95
C ILE A 80 -10.80 -10.83 -6.89
N GLY A 81 -12.02 -10.49 -7.29
CA GLY A 81 -13.19 -10.51 -6.43
C GLY A 81 -14.28 -11.42 -6.98
N HIS A 82 -15.04 -12.05 -6.10
CA HIS A 82 -16.26 -12.77 -6.45
C HIS A 82 -17.25 -12.71 -5.28
N TRP A 83 -18.53 -12.93 -5.59
CA TRP A 83 -19.59 -12.97 -4.59
C TRP A 83 -19.83 -14.40 -4.12
N ASP A 84 -19.85 -14.59 -2.80
CA ASP A 84 -20.25 -15.81 -2.09
C ASP A 84 -21.51 -15.49 -1.28
N GLY A 85 -22.67 -15.64 -1.92
CA GLY A 85 -23.92 -15.07 -1.42
C GLY A 85 -23.83 -13.54 -1.36
N ASP A 86 -24.07 -12.98 -0.18
CA ASP A 86 -24.03 -11.53 0.08
C ASP A 86 -22.65 -11.04 0.55
N VAL A 87 -21.63 -11.90 0.50
CA VAL A 87 -20.25 -11.57 0.90
C VAL A 87 -19.38 -11.40 -0.33
N LEU A 88 -18.76 -10.22 -0.47
CA LEU A 88 -17.70 -10.04 -1.46
C LEU A 88 -16.41 -10.66 -0.90
N VAL A 89 -15.90 -11.67 -1.62
CA VAL A 89 -14.62 -12.32 -1.33
C VAL A 89 -13.57 -11.79 -2.28
N VAL A 90 -12.45 -11.31 -1.75
CA VAL A 90 -11.33 -10.78 -2.54
C VAL A 90 -10.07 -11.57 -2.24
N GLU A 91 -9.45 -12.14 -3.27
CA GLU A 91 -8.23 -12.93 -3.14
C GLU A 91 -7.07 -12.23 -3.83
N THR A 92 -5.99 -11.99 -3.10
CA THR A 92 -4.82 -11.25 -3.59
C THR A 92 -3.54 -12.03 -3.37
N THR A 93 -2.70 -12.06 -4.41
CA THR A 93 -1.37 -12.71 -4.43
C THR A 93 -0.39 -11.87 -5.24
N GLY A 94 0.88 -12.29 -5.34
CA GLY A 94 1.86 -11.65 -6.24
C GLY A 94 2.29 -10.28 -5.75
N PHE A 95 2.47 -10.15 -4.44
CA PHE A 95 2.95 -8.94 -3.78
C PHE A 95 4.44 -8.73 -4.00
N ARG A 96 4.86 -7.48 -3.90
CA ARG A 96 6.27 -7.12 -3.87
C ARG A 96 6.82 -7.27 -2.44
N PRO A 97 7.84 -8.11 -2.20
CA PRO A 97 8.37 -8.33 -0.85
C PRO A 97 8.99 -7.05 -0.26
N GLU A 98 9.34 -6.05 -1.07
CA GLU A 98 9.83 -4.75 -0.63
C GLU A 98 8.81 -3.94 0.19
N GLN A 99 7.55 -4.39 0.22
CA GLN A 99 6.48 -3.80 1.03
C GLN A 99 6.42 -4.35 2.44
N SER A 100 7.19 -5.40 2.72
CA SER A 100 7.37 -5.95 4.06
C SER A 100 7.90 -4.88 5.00
N TRP A 101 7.27 -4.75 6.16
CA TRP A 101 7.56 -3.68 7.10
C TRP A 101 7.35 -4.17 8.53
N PHE A 102 7.73 -3.35 9.52
CA PHE A 102 7.89 -3.86 10.88
C PHE A 102 6.59 -4.37 11.52
N ALA A 103 5.42 -3.81 11.14
CA ALA A 103 4.12 -4.20 11.70
C ALA A 103 3.46 -5.37 10.94
N PHE A 104 3.83 -5.58 9.67
CA PHE A 104 3.30 -6.68 8.86
C PHE A 104 4.41 -7.18 7.93
N ARG A 105 4.91 -8.38 8.25
CA ARG A 105 6.02 -9.01 7.54
C ARG A 105 5.47 -9.90 6.46
N MET A 106 5.97 -9.72 5.24
CA MET A 106 5.58 -10.53 4.09
C MET A 106 6.80 -10.88 3.24
N SER A 107 6.67 -11.99 2.52
CA SER A 107 7.49 -12.44 1.42
C SER A 107 6.69 -12.31 0.11
N ASP A 108 7.25 -12.82 -0.99
CA ASP A 108 6.53 -12.92 -2.26
C ASP A 108 5.49 -14.07 -2.28
N GLN A 109 5.47 -14.93 -1.25
CA GLN A 109 4.52 -16.03 -1.07
C GLN A 109 3.26 -15.62 -0.29
N LEU A 110 3.11 -14.35 0.08
CA LEU A 110 1.93 -13.86 0.78
C LEU A 110 0.66 -14.10 -0.06
N GLN A 111 -0.34 -14.70 0.57
CA GLN A 111 -1.68 -14.84 0.03
C GLN A 111 -2.68 -14.25 1.02
N VAL A 112 -3.61 -13.46 0.53
CA VAL A 112 -4.61 -12.78 1.36
C VAL A 112 -6.00 -13.04 0.79
N THR A 113 -6.89 -13.53 1.64
CA THR A 113 -8.32 -13.63 1.36
C THR A 113 -9.07 -12.68 2.27
N GLU A 114 -9.75 -11.72 1.68
CA GLU A 114 -10.57 -10.71 2.36
C GLU A 114 -12.04 -11.02 2.13
N ARG A 115 -12.89 -10.73 3.12
CA ARG A 115 -14.34 -10.89 3.07
C ARG A 115 -14.99 -9.60 3.54
N PHE A 116 -15.92 -9.10 2.74
CA PHE A 116 -16.70 -7.90 3.02
C PHE A 116 -18.17 -8.29 3.08
N GLU A 117 -18.72 -8.32 4.29
CA GLU A 117 -20.11 -8.65 4.56
C GLU A 117 -20.85 -7.39 5.00
N LEU A 118 -21.89 -6.99 4.25
CA LEU A 118 -22.75 -5.89 4.65
C LEU A 118 -23.68 -6.37 5.78
N VAL A 119 -23.41 -5.95 7.01
CA VAL A 119 -24.17 -6.39 8.21
C VAL A 119 -25.29 -5.43 8.58
N SER A 120 -25.25 -4.20 8.06
CA SER A 120 -26.34 -3.21 8.12
C SER A 120 -26.17 -2.19 6.98
N GLU A 121 -27.10 -1.24 6.84
CA GLU A 121 -26.98 -0.14 5.86
C GLU A 121 -25.76 0.77 6.08
N GLU A 122 -25.16 0.71 7.26
CA GLU A 122 -24.09 1.61 7.73
C GLU A 122 -22.80 0.87 8.12
N GLU A 123 -22.77 -0.47 8.04
CA GLU A 123 -21.65 -1.25 8.56
C GLU A 123 -21.31 -2.46 7.69
N ILE A 124 -20.03 -2.58 7.36
CA ILE A 124 -19.43 -3.74 6.71
C ILE A 124 -18.56 -4.45 7.74
N ARG A 125 -18.83 -5.73 7.99
CA ARG A 125 -17.89 -6.61 8.68
C ARG A 125 -16.82 -6.99 7.67
N TYR A 126 -15.60 -6.56 7.92
CA TYR A 126 -14.44 -6.87 7.11
C TYR A 126 -13.55 -7.85 7.87
N SER A 127 -13.37 -9.04 7.31
CA SER A 127 -12.41 -10.01 7.82
C SER A 127 -11.39 -10.36 6.76
N TYR A 128 -10.20 -10.72 7.19
CA TYR A 128 -9.17 -11.20 6.29
C TYR A 128 -8.38 -12.31 6.94
N THR A 129 -8.01 -13.28 6.11
CA THR A 129 -7.10 -14.36 6.45
C THR A 129 -5.90 -14.27 5.52
N PHE A 130 -4.70 -14.37 6.08
CA PHE A 130 -3.48 -14.40 5.27
C PHE A 130 -2.56 -15.54 5.67
N THR A 131 -1.79 -16.01 4.69
CA THR A 131 -0.76 -17.03 4.85
C THR A 131 0.52 -16.56 4.17
N ASP A 132 1.65 -16.89 4.78
CA ASP A 132 2.97 -16.72 4.18
C ASP A 132 3.90 -17.80 4.76
N PRO A 133 4.16 -18.89 4.03
CA PRO A 133 4.91 -20.03 4.56
C PRO A 133 6.38 -19.71 4.89
N GLU A 134 6.93 -18.61 4.35
CA GLU A 134 8.30 -18.17 4.65
C GLU A 134 8.40 -17.41 5.99
N ILE A 135 7.27 -16.85 6.46
CA ILE A 135 7.25 -15.91 7.58
C ILE A 135 6.37 -16.40 8.75
N TYR A 136 5.19 -16.95 8.46
CA TYR A 136 4.19 -17.35 9.45
C TYR A 136 4.03 -18.87 9.49
N THR A 137 3.90 -19.41 10.70
CA THR A 137 3.74 -20.86 10.94
C THR A 137 2.32 -21.35 10.68
N GLU A 138 1.34 -20.45 10.68
CA GLU A 138 -0.08 -20.75 10.47
C GLU A 138 -0.79 -19.55 9.84
N ALA A 139 -2.02 -19.80 9.34
CA ALA A 139 -2.87 -18.75 8.82
C ALA A 139 -3.32 -17.82 9.96
N VAL A 140 -3.24 -16.51 9.73
CA VAL A 140 -3.68 -15.50 10.69
C VAL A 140 -4.97 -14.89 10.18
N THR A 141 -5.98 -14.78 11.04
CA THR A 141 -7.27 -14.16 10.73
C THR A 141 -7.52 -12.96 11.63
N VAL A 142 -8.00 -11.87 11.04
CA VAL A 142 -8.37 -10.64 11.74
C VAL A 142 -9.73 -10.18 11.24
N GLU A 143 -10.52 -9.59 12.12
CA GLU A 143 -11.82 -8.99 11.81
C GLU A 143 -11.86 -7.56 12.35
N LYS A 144 -12.47 -6.66 11.59
CA LYS A 144 -12.78 -5.29 12.00
C LYS A 144 -14.03 -4.80 11.27
N ASN A 145 -14.68 -3.80 11.85
CA ASN A 145 -15.84 -3.18 11.22
C ASN A 145 -15.44 -1.92 10.46
N ILE A 146 -16.06 -1.72 9.30
CA ILE A 146 -15.97 -0.49 8.52
C ILE A 146 -17.33 0.19 8.64
N THR A 147 -17.34 1.36 9.27
CA THR A 147 -18.55 2.16 9.48
C THR A 147 -18.65 3.23 8.42
N ARG A 148 -19.85 3.40 7.87
CA ARG A 148 -20.16 4.44 6.89
C ARG A 148 -20.05 5.81 7.56
N ARG A 149 -19.53 6.78 6.81
CA ARG A 149 -19.47 8.18 7.24
C ARG A 149 -20.84 8.84 7.17
N ALA A 150 -21.01 9.94 7.91
CA ALA A 150 -22.28 10.65 7.93
C ALA A 150 -22.66 11.16 6.53
N PRO A 151 -23.97 11.26 6.21
CA PRO A 151 -24.40 11.76 4.91
C PRO A 151 -23.81 13.14 4.59
N GLY A 152 -23.28 13.28 3.37
CA GLY A 152 -22.62 14.51 2.89
C GLY A 152 -21.15 14.64 3.28
N GLU A 153 -20.59 13.69 4.03
CA GLU A 153 -19.16 13.61 4.26
C GLU A 153 -18.45 12.88 3.10
N GLU A 154 -17.44 13.52 2.53
CA GLU A 154 -16.65 12.96 1.43
C GLU A 154 -15.20 12.71 1.87
N LEU A 155 -14.50 11.89 1.09
CA LEU A 155 -13.06 11.71 1.22
C LEU A 155 -12.37 13.00 0.76
N PHE A 156 -11.53 13.59 1.61
CA PHE A 156 -10.77 14.79 1.26
C PHE A 156 -9.44 14.44 0.60
N GLU A 157 -8.88 15.40 -0.12
CA GLU A 157 -7.55 15.28 -0.73
C GLU A 157 -6.46 15.18 0.34
N TYR A 158 -5.52 14.26 0.12
CA TYR A 158 -4.30 14.14 0.93
C TYR A 158 -3.13 14.90 0.29
N ALA A 159 -2.91 16.13 0.76
CA ALA A 159 -1.88 17.04 0.24
C ALA A 159 -0.57 17.01 1.06
N CYS A 160 0.11 15.84 1.14
CA CYS A 160 1.36 15.71 1.93
C CYS A 160 2.59 16.40 1.29
N HIS A 161 2.54 16.69 -0.01
CA HIS A 161 3.67 17.29 -0.74
C HIS A 161 3.62 18.82 -0.87
N GLU A 162 2.49 19.47 -0.58
CA GLU A 162 2.40 20.93 -0.72
C GLU A 162 3.31 21.64 0.29
N GLY A 163 4.41 22.22 -0.20
CA GLY A 163 5.40 22.96 0.60
C GLY A 163 6.59 22.15 1.11
N ASN A 164 6.82 20.92 0.63
CA ASN A 164 8.02 20.14 1.01
C ASN A 164 9.27 20.61 0.24
N TYR A 165 10.14 21.37 0.89
CA TYR A 165 11.43 21.84 0.34
C TYR A 165 12.61 20.92 0.66
N SER A 166 12.38 19.78 1.30
CA SER A 166 13.44 18.93 1.84
C SER A 166 14.36 18.40 0.75
N MET A 167 13.79 17.93 -0.38
CA MET A 167 14.58 17.40 -1.50
C MET A 167 15.49 18.47 -2.12
N ALA A 168 14.96 19.67 -2.38
CA ALA A 168 15.75 20.78 -2.90
C ALA A 168 16.88 21.16 -1.91
N SER A 169 16.56 21.17 -0.62
CA SER A 169 17.52 21.53 0.44
C SER A 169 18.63 20.48 0.61
N ILE A 170 18.29 19.19 0.57
CA ILE A 170 19.25 18.08 0.63
C ILE A 170 20.20 18.13 -0.57
N LEU A 171 19.66 18.31 -1.79
CA LEU A 171 20.47 18.41 -3.01
C LEU A 171 21.38 19.65 -2.98
N ALA A 172 20.89 20.79 -2.48
CA ALA A 172 21.72 21.98 -2.29
C ALA A 172 22.87 21.73 -1.30
N GLY A 173 22.60 21.02 -0.21
CA GLY A 173 23.62 20.59 0.76
C GLY A 173 24.69 19.69 0.12
N ALA A 174 24.30 18.70 -0.69
CA ALA A 174 25.24 17.84 -1.41
C ALA A 174 26.12 18.63 -2.39
N ARG A 175 25.54 19.58 -3.15
CA ARG A 175 26.30 20.45 -4.06
C ARG A 175 27.28 21.35 -3.30
N ARG A 176 26.92 21.80 -2.09
CA ARG A 176 27.86 22.54 -1.23
C ARG A 176 29.04 21.66 -0.80
N GLN A 177 28.78 20.43 -0.36
CA GLN A 177 29.83 19.49 0.02
C GLN A 177 30.77 19.17 -1.14
N GLU A 178 30.24 18.95 -2.35
CA GLU A 178 31.06 18.75 -3.56
C GLU A 178 31.96 19.96 -3.84
N ALA A 179 31.44 21.18 -3.70
CA ALA A 179 32.21 22.41 -3.90
C ALA A 179 33.33 22.56 -2.85
N ASP A 180 33.05 22.25 -1.59
CA ASP A 180 34.03 22.27 -0.50
C ASP A 180 35.18 21.30 -0.76
N LEU A 181 34.85 20.06 -1.18
CA LEU A 181 35.86 19.04 -1.53
C LEU A 181 36.73 19.46 -2.72
N LEU A 182 36.13 20.04 -3.77
CA LEU A 182 36.88 20.54 -4.93
C LEU A 182 37.77 21.74 -4.61
N SER A 183 37.37 22.60 -3.66
CA SER A 183 38.23 23.68 -3.18
C SER A 183 39.42 23.15 -2.38
N ALA A 184 39.18 22.21 -1.46
CA ALA A 184 40.23 21.60 -0.65
C ALA A 184 41.26 20.84 -1.51
N SER A 185 40.83 20.16 -2.57
CA SER A 185 41.74 19.46 -3.49
C SER A 185 42.57 20.38 -4.38
N ARG A 186 42.20 21.66 -4.53
CA ARG A 186 42.95 22.65 -5.32
C ARG A 186 43.99 23.41 -4.50
N GLU A 187 43.89 23.36 -3.17
CA GLU A 187 44.83 24.00 -2.23
C GLU A 187 46.00 23.09 -1.82
N GLN A 188 45.97 21.80 -2.18
CA GLN A 188 47.09 20.86 -2.08
C GLN A 188 47.89 20.79 -3.39
#